data_AF-A0A8T3SYN0-F1
#
_entry.id   AF-A0A8T3SYN0-F1
#
_cell.length_a   1.000
_cell.length_b   1.000
_cell.length_c   1.000
_cell.angle_alpha   90.00
_cell.angle_beta   90.00
_cell.angle_gamma   90.00
#
_symmetry.space_group_name_H-M   'P 1'
#
loop_
_entity.id
_entity.type
_entity.pdbx_description
1 polymer ?
#
loop_
_entity_poly.entity_id
_entity_poly.type
_entity_poly.pdbx_seq_one_letter_code
_entity_poly.pdbx_strand_id
1 'polypeptide(L)'
;TYHTEGAGGGHAPDIIRACGEVNVLPSSTNPTRPYTVNTVDEYLDMLMVCHHLDPGIAEDVAFAESRIRRETIAAEDILHDLGAFSMIASDSQAMGRVGEVVIRTWQTAHKMKVQRGSLSPDPAHHDNFRIKRYIAKYTINPAITHGITHEVGSVEVGKLADLVLWKPPFFGVKPSLILKGGMIAAATMGDPNASIPTPQPVHFRPMFGACGGARSATSMTFASRAAANGKVAERLQLKRMLGVVHGCRALSKRDMIHNDYLPHIEVDAQTYEVRADGELLTCEPASVLPLTQRYFLF
;
A
#
# COMPACT_ATOMS: atom_id res chain seq x y z
N THR A 1 -5.04 3.66 11.42
CA THR A 1 -3.67 3.91 11.94
C THR A 1 -2.71 3.75 10.79
N TYR A 2 -1.74 4.66 10.66
CA TYR A 2 -0.70 4.56 9.63
C TYR A 2 0.44 3.66 10.12
N HIS A 3 1.19 3.04 9.19
CA HIS A 3 2.33 2.12 9.46
C HIS A 3 2.19 1.31 10.76
N THR A 4 1.07 0.56 10.87
CA THR A 4 0.55 0.03 12.14
C THR A 4 1.48 -0.98 12.80
N GLU A 5 2.39 -1.60 12.05
CA GLU A 5 3.43 -2.47 12.61
C GLU A 5 4.42 -1.72 13.51
N GLY A 6 4.71 -0.45 13.21
CA GLY A 6 5.44 0.46 14.09
C GLY A 6 6.84 0.89 13.63
N ALA A 7 7.48 0.22 12.67
CA ALA A 7 8.78 0.66 12.15
C ALA A 7 8.71 2.09 11.57
N GLY A 8 7.65 2.40 10.83
CA GLY A 8 7.36 3.75 10.34
C GLY A 8 7.00 4.75 11.43
N GLY A 9 6.67 4.31 12.65
CA GLY A 9 6.35 5.16 13.80
C GLY A 9 5.18 4.64 14.63
N GLY A 10 5.25 4.79 15.95
CA GLY A 10 4.19 4.37 16.87
C GLY A 10 4.72 4.09 18.27
N HIS A 11 3.81 3.71 19.17
CA HIS A 11 4.17 3.26 20.51
C HIS A 11 5.05 2.00 20.43
N ALA A 12 6.25 2.06 21.01
CA ALA A 12 7.18 0.94 21.02
C ALA A 12 6.95 0.05 22.25
N PRO A 13 6.92 -1.30 22.12
CA PRO A 13 7.01 -2.08 20.89
C PRO A 13 5.64 -2.47 20.28
N ASP A 14 4.53 -2.00 20.85
CA ASP A 14 3.24 -2.69 20.77
C ASP A 14 2.13 -1.99 19.99
N ILE A 15 2.44 -0.94 19.21
CA ILE A 15 1.45 -0.25 18.36
C ILE A 15 0.69 -1.19 17.40
N ILE A 16 1.30 -2.32 17.01
CA ILE A 16 0.67 -3.36 16.18
C ILE A 16 -0.62 -3.92 16.78
N ARG A 17 -0.80 -3.83 18.11
CA ARG A 17 -2.05 -4.21 18.81
C ARG A 17 -3.27 -3.48 18.27
N ALA A 18 -3.09 -2.26 17.75
CA ALA A 18 -4.18 -1.47 17.18
C ALA A 18 -4.90 -2.17 16.02
N CYS A 19 -4.29 -3.15 15.35
CA CYS A 19 -4.99 -3.90 14.28
C CYS A 19 -6.12 -4.82 14.79
N GLY A 20 -6.13 -5.14 16.09
CA GLY A 20 -7.20 -5.88 16.77
C GLY A 20 -8.37 -5.01 17.23
N GLU A 21 -8.26 -3.68 17.14
CA GLU A 21 -9.28 -2.74 17.61
C GLU A 21 -10.37 -2.50 16.57
N VAL A 22 -11.64 -2.60 16.98
CA VAL A 22 -12.80 -2.52 16.08
C VAL A 22 -12.94 -1.19 15.35
N ASN A 23 -12.54 -0.09 15.98
CA ASN A 23 -12.61 1.26 15.44
C ASN A 23 -11.34 1.68 14.69
N VAL A 24 -10.34 0.80 14.56
CA VAL A 24 -9.10 1.07 13.85
C VAL A 24 -9.18 0.51 12.43
N LEU A 25 -8.77 1.35 11.47
CA LEU A 25 -8.55 0.97 10.07
C LEU A 25 -7.03 0.92 9.83
N PRO A 26 -6.39 -0.26 9.98
CA PRO A 26 -4.93 -0.37 9.99
C PRO A 26 -4.35 -0.43 8.59
N SER A 27 -3.31 0.38 8.34
CA SER A 27 -2.48 0.30 7.14
C SER A 27 -1.03 0.01 7.47
N SER A 28 -0.31 -0.58 6.52
CA SER A 28 1.16 -0.62 6.48
C SER A 28 1.73 0.42 5.53
N THR A 29 3.00 0.73 5.72
CA THR A 29 3.83 1.39 4.70
C THR A 29 4.73 0.34 4.07
N ASN A 30 5.27 0.64 2.88
CA ASN A 30 5.75 -0.43 2.01
C ASN A 30 7.19 -0.92 2.17
N PRO A 31 8.14 -0.25 2.85
CA PRO A 31 9.50 -0.78 2.85
C PRO A 31 9.69 -1.99 3.77
N THR A 32 8.86 -2.21 4.80
CA THR A 32 8.88 -3.45 5.58
C THR A 32 8.32 -4.64 4.79
N ARG A 33 7.80 -4.43 3.57
CA ARG A 33 6.94 -5.39 2.87
C ARG A 33 7.67 -6.08 1.71
N PRO A 34 7.61 -7.42 1.63
CA PRO A 34 7.52 -8.31 2.77
C PRO A 34 8.82 -8.28 3.61
N TYR A 35 8.83 -9.03 4.71
CA TYR A 35 10.06 -9.27 5.46
C TYR A 35 11.07 -10.08 4.63
N THR A 36 12.25 -9.48 4.39
CA THR A 36 13.39 -10.05 3.65
C THR A 36 14.67 -10.00 4.47
N VAL A 37 15.72 -10.68 3.99
CA VAL A 37 17.01 -10.74 4.70
C VAL A 37 17.66 -9.38 4.92
N ASN A 38 17.38 -8.38 4.07
CA ASN A 38 17.96 -7.04 4.18
C ASN A 38 17.04 -6.05 4.92
N THR A 39 15.83 -6.45 5.31
CA THR A 39 14.80 -5.52 5.78
C THR A 39 15.20 -4.82 7.09
N VAL A 40 15.79 -5.55 8.04
CA VAL A 40 16.15 -4.99 9.36
C VAL A 40 17.31 -4.01 9.22
N ASP A 41 18.38 -4.43 8.54
CA ASP A 41 19.58 -3.60 8.36
C ASP A 41 19.25 -2.31 7.58
N GLU A 42 18.49 -2.42 6.48
CA GLU A 42 18.03 -1.25 5.71
C GLU A 42 17.23 -0.26 6.58
N TYR A 43 16.36 -0.78 7.44
CA TYR A 43 15.50 0.07 8.27
C TYR A 43 16.23 0.73 9.42
N LEU A 44 17.17 0.02 10.04
CA LEU A 44 17.96 0.57 11.13
C LEU A 44 18.74 1.78 10.63
N ASP A 45 19.47 1.63 9.51
CA ASP A 45 20.22 2.72 8.90
C ASP A 45 19.31 3.87 8.45
N MET A 46 18.19 3.55 7.79
CA MET A 46 17.22 4.56 7.36
C MET A 46 16.66 5.36 8.55
N LEU A 47 16.33 4.70 9.66
CA LEU A 47 15.80 5.35 10.85
C LEU A 47 16.85 6.25 11.50
N MET A 48 18.09 5.77 11.62
CA MET A 48 19.21 6.55 12.16
C MET A 48 19.42 7.83 11.35
N VAL A 49 19.41 7.74 10.02
CA VAL A 49 19.53 8.90 9.12
C VAL A 49 18.32 9.84 9.24
N CYS A 50 17.09 9.32 9.19
CA CYS A 50 15.88 10.15 9.22
C CYS A 50 15.72 10.93 10.54
N HIS A 51 16.18 10.35 11.65
CA HIS A 51 16.08 10.96 12.98
C HIS A 51 17.36 11.67 13.43
N HIS A 52 18.39 11.74 12.57
CA HIS A 52 19.70 12.33 12.89
C HIS A 52 20.31 11.73 14.17
N LEU A 53 20.20 10.41 14.33
CA LEU A 53 20.72 9.67 15.47
C LEU A 53 22.20 9.37 15.31
N ASP A 54 22.92 9.26 16.42
CA ASP A 54 24.34 8.94 16.45
C ASP A 54 24.57 7.49 16.93
N PRO A 55 25.20 6.61 16.12
CA PRO A 55 25.52 5.24 16.54
C PRO A 55 26.52 5.18 17.71
N GLY A 56 27.19 6.29 18.04
CA GLY A 56 28.03 6.44 19.23
C GLY A 56 27.26 6.75 20.51
N ILE A 57 25.96 7.04 20.46
CA ILE A 57 25.10 7.33 21.61
C ILE A 57 24.23 6.10 21.91
N ALA A 58 24.35 5.55 23.13
CA ALA A 58 23.65 4.31 23.51
C ALA A 58 22.13 4.47 23.51
N GLU A 59 21.62 5.62 23.92
CA GLU A 59 20.19 5.93 23.96
C GLU A 59 19.58 6.03 22.55
N ASP A 60 20.36 6.54 21.58
CA ASP A 60 19.95 6.64 20.17
C ASP A 60 19.85 5.24 19.54
N VAL A 61 20.84 4.38 19.82
CA VAL A 61 20.82 2.97 19.38
C VAL A 61 19.66 2.22 20.05
N ALA A 62 19.46 2.38 21.35
CA ALA A 62 18.34 1.77 22.07
C ALA A 62 16.97 2.23 21.52
N PHE A 63 16.83 3.51 21.17
CA PHE A 63 15.63 4.01 20.49
C PHE A 63 15.43 3.34 19.13
N ALA A 64 16.48 3.24 18.31
CA ALA A 64 16.41 2.61 17.00
C ALA A 64 16.02 1.13 17.10
N GLU A 65 16.66 0.37 18.01
CA GLU A 65 16.37 -1.05 18.27
C GLU A 65 14.96 -1.26 18.84
N SER A 66 14.47 -0.33 19.68
CA SER A 66 13.08 -0.40 20.17
C SER A 66 12.05 -0.24 19.06
N ARG A 67 12.42 0.41 17.95
CA ARG A 67 11.51 0.75 16.84
C ARG A 67 11.60 -0.22 15.66
N ILE A 68 12.80 -0.70 15.34
CA ILE A 68 13.05 -1.65 14.24
C ILE A 68 13.13 -3.07 14.82
N ARG A 69 11.99 -3.77 14.79
CA ARG A 69 11.86 -5.09 15.44
C ARG A 69 11.57 -6.16 14.39
N ARG A 70 12.36 -7.23 14.40
CA ARG A 70 12.18 -8.35 13.47
C ARG A 70 10.84 -9.03 13.66
N GLU A 71 10.44 -9.17 14.92
CA GLU A 71 9.28 -9.92 15.38
C GLU A 71 7.99 -9.29 14.84
N THR A 72 7.82 -7.98 15.01
CA THR A 72 6.64 -7.26 14.53
C THR A 72 6.63 -7.14 12.99
N ILE A 73 7.78 -6.97 12.34
CA ILE A 73 7.91 -6.98 10.87
C ILE A 73 7.50 -8.34 10.28
N ALA A 74 7.89 -9.45 10.91
CA ALA A 74 7.51 -10.80 10.52
C ALA A 74 6.02 -11.07 10.77
N ALA A 75 5.48 -10.62 11.90
CA ALA A 75 4.06 -10.73 12.22
C ALA A 75 3.19 -9.93 11.24
N GLU A 76 3.64 -8.75 10.80
CA GLU A 76 2.94 -7.90 9.84
C GLU A 76 2.64 -8.63 8.52
N ASP A 77 3.57 -9.48 8.03
CA ASP A 77 3.34 -10.30 6.83
C ASP A 77 2.14 -11.24 7.00
N ILE A 78 2.07 -11.92 8.14
CA ILE A 78 1.01 -12.88 8.45
C ILE A 78 -0.31 -12.17 8.69
N LEU A 79 -0.29 -11.04 9.41
CA LEU A 79 -1.48 -10.22 9.67
C LEU A 79 -2.07 -9.64 8.38
N HIS A 80 -1.24 -9.36 7.37
CA HIS A 80 -1.75 -9.05 6.02
C HIS A 80 -2.45 -10.24 5.38
N ASP A 81 -1.87 -11.43 5.44
CA ASP A 81 -2.45 -12.64 4.81
C ASP A 81 -3.71 -13.11 5.51
N LEU A 82 -3.82 -12.90 6.82
CA LEU A 82 -5.01 -13.17 7.63
C LEU A 82 -6.10 -12.09 7.48
N GLY A 83 -5.76 -10.92 6.95
CA GLY A 83 -6.70 -9.81 6.78
C GLY A 83 -6.89 -8.95 8.04
N ALA A 84 -5.98 -9.02 9.01
CA ALA A 84 -5.94 -8.11 10.15
C ALA A 84 -5.37 -6.73 9.78
N PHE A 85 -4.52 -6.64 8.74
CA PHE A 85 -4.14 -5.37 8.15
C PHE A 85 -4.93 -5.11 6.87
N SER A 86 -5.51 -3.92 6.74
CA SER A 86 -6.55 -3.65 5.74
C SER A 86 -6.05 -2.84 4.54
N MET A 87 -4.91 -2.17 4.66
CA MET A 87 -4.39 -1.28 3.63
C MET A 87 -2.86 -1.34 3.52
N ILE A 88 -2.33 -1.03 2.34
CA ILE A 88 -0.90 -0.82 2.10
C ILE A 88 -0.74 0.54 1.43
N ALA A 89 0.12 1.37 2.00
CA ALA A 89 0.48 2.71 1.51
C ALA A 89 1.99 2.81 1.27
N SER A 90 2.45 3.94 0.75
CA SER A 90 3.87 4.16 0.46
C SER A 90 4.65 4.63 1.67
N ASP A 91 4.25 5.78 2.23
CA ASP A 91 5.09 6.72 3.00
C ASP A 91 6.13 7.48 2.16
N SER A 92 5.67 8.00 1.02
CA SER A 92 6.54 8.52 -0.04
C SER A 92 7.63 9.47 0.46
N GLN A 93 8.89 9.03 0.32
CA GLN A 93 10.11 9.77 0.72
C GLN A 93 10.23 10.07 2.23
N ALA A 94 9.41 9.45 3.06
CA ALA A 94 9.41 9.59 4.51
C ALA A 94 9.37 8.19 5.15
N MET A 95 10.40 7.38 4.88
CA MET A 95 10.41 5.92 5.17
C MET A 95 9.48 5.11 4.26
N GLY A 96 9.43 5.44 2.98
CA GLY A 96 8.51 4.82 2.02
C GLY A 96 8.78 5.09 0.55
N ARG A 97 8.31 4.19 -0.32
CA ARG A 97 8.63 4.16 -1.76
C ARG A 97 7.38 4.36 -2.62
N VAL A 98 7.17 5.54 -3.20
CA VAL A 98 5.91 5.88 -3.91
C VAL A 98 5.57 4.93 -5.07
N GLY A 99 6.58 4.46 -5.79
CA GLY A 99 6.42 3.56 -6.94
C GLY A 99 6.15 2.10 -6.59
N GLU A 100 6.17 1.74 -5.29
CA GLU A 100 6.25 0.34 -4.87
C GLU A 100 5.04 -0.17 -4.09
N VAL A 101 3.96 0.60 -3.92
CA VAL A 101 2.76 0.14 -3.20
C VAL A 101 2.18 -1.15 -3.80
N VAL A 102 2.01 -1.17 -5.13
CA VAL A 102 1.41 -2.30 -5.84
C VAL A 102 2.34 -3.51 -5.82
N ILE A 103 3.62 -3.34 -6.20
CA ILE A 103 4.58 -4.46 -6.25
C ILE A 103 4.79 -5.09 -4.88
N ARG A 104 4.92 -4.30 -3.81
CA ARG A 104 5.15 -4.78 -2.44
C ARG A 104 3.95 -5.54 -1.89
N THR A 105 2.74 -5.12 -2.28
CA THR A 105 1.50 -5.88 -2.01
C THR A 105 1.59 -7.29 -2.61
N TRP A 106 1.96 -7.41 -3.88
CA TRP A 106 2.02 -8.70 -4.57
C TRP A 106 3.20 -9.57 -4.14
N GLN A 107 4.34 -8.97 -3.78
CA GLN A 107 5.47 -9.69 -3.17
C GLN A 107 5.10 -10.27 -1.81
N THR A 108 4.32 -9.53 -1.01
CA THR A 108 3.80 -10.02 0.29
C THR A 108 2.82 -11.18 0.09
N ALA A 109 1.86 -11.05 -0.82
CA ALA A 109 0.93 -12.13 -1.17
C ALA A 109 1.68 -13.39 -1.66
N HIS A 110 2.71 -13.20 -2.48
CA HIS A 110 3.56 -14.28 -2.97
C HIS A 110 4.30 -14.99 -1.84
N LYS A 111 5.02 -14.23 -0.99
CA LYS A 111 5.77 -14.81 0.13
C LYS A 111 4.85 -15.61 1.06
N MET A 112 3.67 -15.07 1.36
CA MET A 112 2.69 -15.73 2.21
C MET A 112 2.11 -16.99 1.57
N LYS A 113 1.89 -17.02 0.25
CA LYS A 113 1.58 -18.27 -0.45
C LYS A 113 2.69 -19.31 -0.32
N VAL A 114 3.94 -18.90 -0.53
CA VAL A 114 5.10 -19.81 -0.47
C VAL A 114 5.24 -20.43 0.91
N GLN A 115 5.06 -19.64 1.98
CA GLN A 115 5.29 -20.10 3.35
C GLN A 115 4.04 -20.71 4.02
N ARG A 116 2.83 -20.28 3.64
CA ARG A 116 1.56 -20.68 4.30
C ARG A 116 0.64 -21.52 3.42
N GLY A 117 0.97 -21.73 2.15
CA GLY A 117 0.12 -22.48 1.21
C GLY A 117 -1.13 -21.71 0.75
N SER A 118 -2.14 -22.43 0.28
CA SER A 118 -3.42 -21.84 -0.14
C SER A 118 -4.17 -21.21 1.04
N LEU A 119 -4.72 -20.02 0.83
CA LEU A 119 -5.50 -19.29 1.84
C LEU A 119 -6.97 -19.69 1.72
N SER A 120 -7.56 -20.30 2.76
CA SER A 120 -9.00 -20.59 2.76
C SER A 120 -9.83 -19.34 2.42
N PRO A 121 -10.84 -19.43 1.53
CA PRO A 121 -11.39 -20.63 0.89
C PRO A 121 -10.75 -21.01 -0.47
N ASP A 122 -9.58 -20.49 -0.82
CA ASP A 122 -8.94 -20.87 -2.08
C ASP A 122 -8.60 -22.37 -2.14
N PRO A 123 -8.87 -23.04 -3.29
CA PRO A 123 -8.40 -24.38 -3.56
C PRO A 123 -6.89 -24.38 -3.89
N ALA A 124 -6.33 -25.56 -4.14
CA ALA A 124 -4.91 -25.68 -4.50
C ALA A 124 -4.55 -25.11 -5.88
N HIS A 125 -5.51 -24.96 -6.79
CA HIS A 125 -5.26 -24.64 -8.21
C HIS A 125 -5.37 -23.16 -8.57
N HIS A 126 -5.87 -22.30 -7.67
CA HIS A 126 -5.92 -20.86 -7.87
C HIS A 126 -5.86 -20.09 -6.55
N ASP A 127 -5.54 -18.80 -6.61
CA ASP A 127 -5.37 -17.92 -5.43
C ASP A 127 -6.36 -16.75 -5.43
N ASN A 128 -7.55 -16.93 -6.01
CA ASN A 128 -8.50 -15.84 -6.24
C ASN A 128 -8.90 -15.08 -4.97
N PHE A 129 -9.12 -15.77 -3.85
CA PHE A 129 -9.46 -15.13 -2.58
C PHE A 129 -8.27 -14.34 -2.04
N ARG A 130 -7.05 -14.91 -2.03
CA ARG A 130 -5.84 -14.16 -1.68
C ARG A 130 -5.66 -12.94 -2.60
N ILE A 131 -5.84 -13.10 -3.91
CA ILE A 131 -5.73 -12.00 -4.88
C ILE A 131 -6.75 -10.89 -4.55
N LYS A 132 -8.01 -11.24 -4.30
CA LYS A 132 -9.07 -10.29 -3.90
C LYS A 132 -8.74 -9.60 -2.57
N ARG A 133 -8.25 -10.35 -1.58
CA ARG A 133 -7.82 -9.81 -0.28
C ARG A 133 -6.71 -8.77 -0.45
N TYR A 134 -5.71 -9.05 -1.27
CA TYR A 134 -4.55 -8.17 -1.43
C TYR A 134 -4.82 -6.98 -2.36
N ILE A 135 -5.57 -7.14 -3.46
CA ILE A 135 -5.91 -5.99 -4.33
C ILE A 135 -6.76 -4.96 -3.59
N ALA A 136 -7.63 -5.40 -2.67
CA ALA A 136 -8.44 -4.50 -1.85
C ALA A 136 -7.60 -3.54 -0.99
N LYS A 137 -6.37 -3.94 -0.59
CA LYS A 137 -5.49 -3.17 0.30
C LYS A 137 -4.97 -1.88 -0.32
N TYR A 138 -4.90 -1.76 -1.64
CA TYR A 138 -4.45 -0.55 -2.32
C TYR A 138 -5.50 0.05 -3.28
N THR A 139 -6.72 -0.50 -3.28
CA THR A 139 -7.82 -0.03 -4.13
C THR A 139 -9.01 0.40 -3.27
N ILE A 140 -9.88 -0.52 -2.88
CA ILE A 140 -11.16 -0.21 -2.25
C ILE A 140 -11.04 0.18 -0.77
N ASN A 141 -10.15 -0.45 0.00
CA ASN A 141 -10.04 -0.17 1.44
C ASN A 141 -9.49 1.24 1.75
N PRO A 142 -8.47 1.75 1.02
CA PRO A 142 -8.10 3.16 1.10
C PRO A 142 -9.26 4.10 0.73
N ALA A 143 -10.02 3.77 -0.32
CA ALA A 143 -11.15 4.59 -0.76
C ALA A 143 -12.29 4.63 0.27
N ILE A 144 -12.59 3.52 0.94
CA ILE A 144 -13.55 3.45 2.04
C ILE A 144 -13.05 4.30 3.21
N THR A 145 -11.83 4.04 3.66
CA THR A 145 -11.21 4.74 4.82
C THR A 145 -11.25 6.26 4.67
N HIS A 146 -10.97 6.76 3.46
CA HIS A 146 -10.95 8.19 3.18
C HIS A 146 -12.29 8.77 2.70
N GLY A 147 -13.35 7.96 2.63
CA GLY A 147 -14.70 8.42 2.27
C GLY A 147 -14.87 8.84 0.82
N ILE A 148 -14.13 8.19 -0.08
CA ILE A 148 -14.11 8.45 -1.53
C ILE A 148 -14.53 7.22 -2.36
N THR A 149 -15.00 6.15 -1.71
CA THR A 149 -15.44 4.91 -2.38
C THR A 149 -16.58 5.10 -3.39
N HIS A 150 -17.36 6.17 -3.27
CA HIS A 150 -18.43 6.49 -4.22
C HIS A 150 -17.88 6.95 -5.59
N GLU A 151 -16.63 7.42 -5.65
CA GLU A 151 -16.00 7.91 -6.89
C GLU A 151 -14.95 6.94 -7.44
N VAL A 152 -14.17 6.28 -6.57
CA VAL A 152 -12.98 5.50 -6.97
C VAL A 152 -12.80 4.23 -6.13
N GLY A 153 -11.76 3.46 -6.44
CA GLY A 153 -11.30 2.34 -5.62
C GLY A 153 -11.69 0.96 -6.14
N SER A 154 -12.47 0.86 -7.22
CA SER A 154 -12.87 -0.42 -7.83
C SER A 154 -13.41 -0.22 -9.24
N VAL A 155 -13.49 -1.32 -9.99
CA VAL A 155 -14.12 -1.37 -11.31
C VAL A 155 -15.62 -1.67 -11.11
N GLU A 156 -16.40 -0.62 -10.84
CA GLU A 156 -17.84 -0.70 -10.62
C GLU A 156 -18.56 0.39 -11.41
N VAL A 157 -19.78 0.10 -11.88
CA VAL A 157 -20.59 1.06 -12.64
C VAL A 157 -20.89 2.29 -11.78
N GLY A 158 -20.75 3.48 -12.39
CA GLY A 158 -20.97 4.76 -11.72
C GLY A 158 -19.72 5.39 -11.12
N LYS A 159 -18.62 4.66 -10.96
CA LYS A 159 -17.33 5.19 -10.52
C LYS A 159 -16.54 5.82 -11.67
N LEU A 160 -15.58 6.68 -11.34
CA LEU A 160 -14.66 7.28 -12.31
C LEU A 160 -13.85 6.19 -13.02
N ALA A 161 -13.71 6.31 -14.34
CA ALA A 161 -12.97 5.36 -15.18
C ALA A 161 -11.44 5.51 -15.04
N ASP A 162 -10.95 5.27 -13.81
CA ASP A 162 -9.53 5.19 -13.45
C ASP A 162 -9.10 3.73 -13.51
N LEU A 163 -8.49 3.34 -14.62
CA LEU A 163 -8.18 1.96 -14.96
C LEU A 163 -6.69 1.79 -15.28
N VAL A 164 -6.14 0.65 -14.90
CA VAL A 164 -4.75 0.29 -15.23
C VAL A 164 -4.74 -1.03 -15.98
N LEU A 165 -4.17 -1.02 -17.19
CA LEU A 165 -4.06 -2.23 -18.00
C LEU A 165 -2.67 -2.83 -17.83
N TRP A 166 -2.65 -4.14 -17.63
CA TRP A 166 -1.44 -4.91 -17.42
C TRP A 166 -1.33 -6.00 -18.48
N LYS A 167 -0.13 -6.18 -19.03
CA LYS A 167 0.23 -7.46 -19.64
C LYS A 167 0.51 -8.45 -18.50
N PRO A 168 -0.02 -9.68 -18.52
CA PRO A 168 0.17 -10.62 -17.42
C PRO A 168 1.62 -10.82 -16.97
N PRO A 169 2.63 -10.90 -17.87
CA PRO A 169 4.04 -11.02 -17.45
C PRO A 169 4.60 -9.82 -16.66
N PHE A 170 3.93 -8.66 -16.71
CA PHE A 170 4.34 -7.41 -16.04
C PHE A 170 3.37 -6.97 -14.94
N PHE A 171 2.37 -7.80 -14.61
CA PHE A 171 1.37 -7.49 -13.60
C PHE A 171 2.02 -7.12 -12.27
N GLY A 172 1.59 -6.00 -11.70
CA GLY A 172 2.10 -5.48 -10.43
C GLY A 172 3.45 -4.74 -10.51
N VAL A 173 4.12 -4.72 -11.68
CA VAL A 173 5.45 -4.08 -11.85
C VAL A 173 5.41 -2.87 -12.76
N LYS A 174 5.10 -3.07 -14.04
CA LYS A 174 5.11 -2.02 -15.08
C LYS A 174 3.83 -2.11 -15.92
N PRO A 175 2.82 -1.27 -15.66
CA PRO A 175 1.57 -1.31 -16.44
C PRO A 175 1.81 -0.90 -17.90
N SER A 176 0.92 -1.32 -18.80
CA SER A 176 0.98 -0.91 -20.21
C SER A 176 0.32 0.44 -20.43
N LEU A 177 -0.83 0.68 -19.80
CA LEU A 177 -1.65 1.89 -19.93
C LEU A 177 -2.23 2.27 -18.57
N ILE A 178 -2.27 3.58 -18.30
CA ILE A 178 -2.94 4.17 -17.14
C ILE A 178 -3.98 5.16 -17.66
N LEU A 179 -5.24 4.88 -17.38
CA LEU A 179 -6.38 5.73 -17.72
C LEU A 179 -6.79 6.54 -16.50
N LYS A 180 -7.10 7.83 -16.72
CA LYS A 180 -7.75 8.71 -15.74
C LYS A 180 -9.01 9.25 -16.37
N GLY A 181 -10.14 9.09 -15.69
CA GLY A 181 -11.44 9.57 -16.18
C GLY A 181 -11.75 9.19 -17.62
N GLY A 182 -11.37 7.98 -18.04
CA GLY A 182 -11.59 7.46 -19.39
C GLY A 182 -10.56 7.87 -20.46
N MET A 183 -9.58 8.72 -20.15
CA MET A 183 -8.49 9.09 -21.08
C MET A 183 -7.15 8.51 -20.64
N ILE A 184 -6.30 8.11 -21.59
CA ILE A 184 -4.95 7.63 -21.29
C ILE A 184 -4.11 8.80 -20.76
N ALA A 185 -3.65 8.68 -19.51
CA ALA A 185 -2.82 9.67 -18.84
C ALA A 185 -1.33 9.33 -18.94
N ALA A 186 -0.98 8.05 -18.98
CA ALA A 186 0.39 7.58 -19.21
C ALA A 186 0.39 6.19 -19.87
N ALA A 187 1.43 5.90 -20.65
CA ALA A 187 1.62 4.58 -21.26
C ALA A 187 3.10 4.30 -21.50
N THR A 188 3.45 3.02 -21.70
CA THR A 188 4.75 2.62 -22.24
C THR A 188 4.78 2.93 -23.73
N MET A 189 5.67 3.81 -24.18
CA MET A 189 5.71 4.31 -25.56
C MET A 189 7.15 4.37 -26.09
N GLY A 190 7.32 3.89 -27.32
CA GLY A 190 8.59 3.86 -28.05
C GLY A 190 9.09 5.21 -28.55
N ASP A 191 9.94 5.18 -29.56
CA ASP A 191 10.43 6.37 -30.26
C ASP A 191 9.27 7.12 -30.96
N PRO A 192 9.01 8.40 -30.61
CA PRO A 192 7.96 9.20 -31.25
C PRO A 192 8.16 9.46 -32.74
N ASN A 193 9.39 9.35 -33.26
CA ASN A 193 9.69 9.55 -34.68
C ASN A 193 9.68 8.23 -35.49
N ALA A 194 9.48 7.08 -34.83
CA ALA A 194 9.41 5.81 -35.51
C ALA A 194 8.07 5.64 -36.26
N SER A 195 8.04 4.73 -37.23
CA SER A 195 6.85 4.46 -38.06
C SER A 195 5.67 3.83 -37.31
N ILE A 196 5.92 3.26 -36.13
CA ILE A 196 4.96 2.59 -35.24
C ILE A 196 5.36 2.85 -33.77
N PRO A 197 4.48 2.63 -32.77
CA PRO A 197 4.75 3.07 -31.37
C PRO A 197 5.63 2.13 -30.52
N THR A 198 6.05 0.98 -31.07
CA THR A 198 6.78 -0.08 -30.35
C THR A 198 8.31 -0.13 -30.51
N PRO A 199 8.96 0.52 -31.51
CA PRO A 199 10.40 0.61 -31.61
C PRO A 199 11.02 1.29 -30.39
N GLN A 200 12.21 0.82 -30.02
CA GLN A 200 12.93 1.29 -28.85
C GLN A 200 13.41 2.74 -29.02
N PRO A 201 13.60 3.50 -27.93
CA PRO A 201 13.44 3.10 -26.52
C PRO A 201 11.98 3.21 -26.03
N VAL A 202 11.47 2.12 -25.45
CA VAL A 202 10.15 2.06 -24.82
C VAL A 202 10.27 2.38 -23.33
N HIS A 203 9.68 3.49 -22.90
CA HIS A 203 9.58 3.88 -21.49
C HIS A 203 8.25 4.56 -21.20
N PHE A 204 7.95 4.82 -19.92
CA PHE A 204 6.74 5.56 -19.57
C PHE A 204 6.82 6.99 -20.10
N ARG A 205 5.74 7.43 -20.72
CA ARG A 205 5.56 8.81 -21.16
C ARG A 205 4.18 9.32 -20.72
N PRO A 206 4.06 10.60 -20.32
CA PRO A 206 2.77 11.26 -20.21
C PRO A 206 2.02 11.22 -21.54
N MET A 207 0.71 11.04 -21.49
CA MET A 207 -0.19 10.99 -22.65
C MET A 207 -1.18 12.16 -22.59
N PHE A 208 -2.06 12.29 -23.58
CA PHE A 208 -2.97 13.43 -23.69
C PHE A 208 -3.86 13.67 -22.47
N GLY A 209 -4.25 12.63 -21.72
CA GLY A 209 -5.00 12.77 -20.47
C GLY A 209 -4.23 13.52 -19.37
N ALA A 210 -2.90 13.65 -19.48
CA ALA A 210 -2.07 14.42 -18.56
C ALA A 210 -1.80 15.87 -19.02
N CYS A 211 -2.30 16.29 -20.20
CA CYS A 211 -2.01 17.58 -20.79
C CYS A 211 -3.13 18.61 -20.56
N GLY A 212 -2.76 19.87 -20.34
CA GLY A 212 -3.65 21.04 -20.38
C GLY A 212 -4.99 20.87 -19.66
N GLY A 213 -6.08 21.23 -20.34
CA GLY A 213 -7.45 21.10 -19.83
C GLY A 213 -7.92 19.65 -19.65
N ALA A 214 -7.40 18.70 -20.43
CA ALA A 214 -7.75 17.29 -20.32
C ALA A 214 -7.36 16.72 -18.95
N ARG A 215 -6.19 17.10 -18.42
CA ARG A 215 -5.76 16.75 -17.05
C ARG A 215 -6.76 17.19 -16.01
N SER A 216 -7.32 18.38 -16.18
CA SER A 216 -8.31 18.92 -15.24
C SER A 216 -9.65 18.21 -15.38
N ALA A 217 -10.11 17.93 -16.61
CA ALA A 217 -11.37 17.26 -16.89
C ALA A 217 -11.39 15.77 -16.49
N THR A 218 -10.23 15.13 -16.38
CA THR A 218 -10.10 13.68 -16.08
C THR A 218 -9.66 13.38 -14.64
N SER A 219 -9.45 14.44 -13.85
CA SER A 219 -8.97 14.33 -12.47
C SER A 219 -9.93 14.98 -11.49
N MET A 220 -9.95 14.44 -10.28
CA MET A 220 -10.77 14.92 -9.19
C MET A 220 -9.90 15.43 -8.05
N THR A 221 -10.30 16.54 -7.45
CA THR A 221 -9.78 17.04 -6.18
C THR A 221 -10.82 16.69 -5.11
N PHE A 222 -10.43 15.90 -4.10
CA PHE A 222 -11.30 15.59 -2.97
C PHE A 222 -11.19 16.67 -1.88
N ALA A 223 -12.33 17.11 -1.36
CA ALA A 223 -12.39 18.12 -0.31
C ALA A 223 -13.46 17.78 0.74
N SER A 224 -13.40 18.45 1.90
CA SER A 224 -14.42 18.33 2.93
C SER A 224 -15.75 18.96 2.49
N ARG A 225 -16.86 18.48 3.08
CA ARG A 225 -18.19 19.10 2.87
C ARG A 225 -18.19 20.59 3.21
N ALA A 226 -17.45 21.01 4.24
CA ALA A 226 -17.34 22.41 4.61
C ALA A 226 -16.65 23.25 3.50
N ALA A 227 -15.58 22.72 2.88
CA ALA A 227 -14.91 23.40 1.77
C ALA A 227 -15.79 23.51 0.52
N ALA A 228 -16.56 22.46 0.21
CA ALA A 228 -17.53 22.48 -0.88
C ALA A 228 -18.65 23.52 -0.63
N ASN A 229 -19.26 23.51 0.56
CA ASN A 229 -20.28 24.49 0.93
C ASN A 229 -19.74 25.93 0.96
N GLY A 230 -18.48 26.09 1.35
CA GLY A 230 -17.76 27.37 1.35
C GLY A 230 -17.29 27.83 -0.03
N LYS A 231 -17.69 27.14 -1.11
CA LYS A 231 -17.36 27.47 -2.52
C LYS A 231 -15.85 27.65 -2.75
N VAL A 232 -15.04 26.80 -2.13
CA VAL A 232 -13.57 26.89 -2.22
C VAL A 232 -13.10 26.66 -3.66
N ALA A 233 -13.77 25.79 -4.40
CA ALA A 233 -13.42 25.53 -5.79
C ALA A 233 -13.56 26.79 -6.67
N GLU A 234 -14.64 27.55 -6.49
CA GLU A 234 -14.89 28.80 -7.22
C GLU A 234 -13.91 29.90 -6.79
N ARG A 235 -13.70 30.05 -5.48
CA ARG A 235 -12.77 31.05 -4.91
C ARG A 235 -11.33 30.85 -5.38
N LEU A 236 -10.89 29.60 -5.47
CA LEU A 236 -9.57 29.23 -5.97
C LEU A 236 -9.54 28.99 -7.49
N GLN A 237 -10.68 29.17 -8.17
CA GLN A 237 -10.85 28.95 -9.61
C GLN A 237 -10.36 27.56 -10.08
N LEU A 238 -10.58 26.53 -9.26
CA LEU A 238 -10.19 25.17 -9.56
C LEU A 238 -10.87 24.68 -10.84
N LYS A 239 -10.10 24.01 -11.70
CA LYS A 239 -10.58 23.47 -12.97
C LYS A 239 -10.87 21.96 -12.91
N ARG A 240 -10.41 21.28 -11.86
CA ARG A 240 -10.65 19.86 -11.65
C ARG A 240 -12.07 19.61 -11.13
N MET A 241 -12.59 18.41 -11.39
CA MET A 241 -13.81 17.94 -10.72
C MET A 241 -13.61 18.00 -9.21
N LEU A 242 -14.64 18.38 -8.46
CA LEU A 242 -14.60 18.41 -7.00
C LEU A 242 -15.36 17.19 -6.46
N GLY A 243 -14.66 16.29 -5.79
CA GLY A 243 -15.26 15.19 -5.02
C GLY A 243 -15.44 15.59 -3.57
N VAL A 244 -16.56 15.23 -2.95
CA VAL A 244 -16.84 15.59 -1.55
C VAL A 244 -16.72 14.35 -0.68
N VAL A 245 -15.74 14.34 0.22
CA VAL A 245 -15.54 13.18 1.11
C VAL A 245 -16.71 13.02 2.07
N HIS A 246 -17.16 11.78 2.28
CA HIS A 246 -18.21 11.46 3.25
C HIS A 246 -18.11 10.03 3.76
N GLY A 247 -18.77 9.74 4.89
CA GLY A 247 -18.87 8.38 5.42
C GLY A 247 -17.68 7.89 6.24
N CYS A 248 -16.69 8.73 6.57
CA CYS A 248 -15.46 8.30 7.25
C CYS A 248 -15.55 8.16 8.79
N ARG A 249 -16.73 8.37 9.39
CA ARG A 249 -16.88 8.46 10.87
C ARG A 249 -17.59 7.28 11.52
N ALA A 250 -18.43 6.58 10.76
CA ALA A 250 -19.18 5.41 11.23
C ALA A 250 -18.51 4.09 10.84
N LEU A 251 -17.29 4.14 10.30
CA LEU A 251 -16.55 2.98 9.85
C LEU A 251 -15.93 2.23 11.03
N SER A 252 -15.79 0.93 10.83
CA SER A 252 -15.12 -0.02 11.68
C SER A 252 -14.24 -0.93 10.82
N LYS A 253 -13.41 -1.74 11.47
CA LYS A 253 -12.63 -2.79 10.81
C LYS A 253 -13.49 -3.73 9.95
N ARG A 254 -14.76 -3.93 10.34
CA ARG A 254 -15.72 -4.80 9.63
C ARG A 254 -16.11 -4.26 8.24
N ASP A 255 -15.89 -2.98 7.98
CA ASP A 255 -16.16 -2.37 6.68
C ASP A 255 -15.01 -2.58 5.68
N MET A 256 -13.89 -3.17 6.11
CA MET A 256 -12.72 -3.40 5.27
C MET A 256 -12.87 -4.68 4.44
N ILE A 257 -13.07 -4.51 3.13
CA ILE A 257 -13.36 -5.58 2.20
C ILE A 257 -12.24 -6.63 2.23
N HIS A 258 -12.64 -7.88 2.56
CA HIS A 258 -11.78 -9.06 2.70
C HIS A 258 -10.67 -8.96 3.76
N ASN A 259 -10.66 -7.89 4.57
CA ASN A 259 -9.60 -7.57 5.53
C ASN A 259 -10.19 -7.04 6.84
N ASP A 260 -11.15 -7.77 7.37
CA ASP A 260 -12.00 -7.45 8.52
C ASP A 260 -11.68 -8.29 9.78
N TYR A 261 -10.63 -9.11 9.74
CA TYR A 261 -10.25 -9.96 10.87
C TYR A 261 -9.83 -9.11 12.08
N LEU A 262 -10.38 -9.44 13.25
CA LEU A 262 -10.18 -8.75 14.53
C LEU A 262 -9.57 -9.72 15.56
N PRO A 263 -8.28 -10.05 15.44
CA PRO A 263 -7.59 -10.88 16.42
C PRO A 263 -7.41 -10.15 17.75
N HIS A 264 -7.36 -10.90 18.85
CA HIS A 264 -6.74 -10.42 20.10
C HIS A 264 -5.22 -10.45 19.92
N ILE A 265 -4.59 -9.28 19.88
CA ILE A 265 -3.14 -9.15 19.66
C ILE A 265 -2.42 -8.93 20.98
N GLU A 266 -1.39 -9.74 21.21
CA GLU A 266 -0.47 -9.60 22.33
C GLU A 266 0.94 -9.37 21.79
N VAL A 267 1.71 -8.53 22.50
CA VAL A 267 3.12 -8.26 22.18
C VAL A 267 3.89 -8.33 23.48
N ASP A 268 4.88 -9.21 23.56
CA ASP A 268 5.74 -9.28 24.73
C ASP A 268 6.65 -8.04 24.81
N ALA A 269 6.72 -7.41 25.99
CA ALA A 269 7.45 -6.15 26.17
C ALA A 269 8.99 -6.30 26.15
N GLN A 270 9.50 -7.53 26.31
CA GLN A 270 10.92 -7.83 26.39
C GLN A 270 11.42 -8.57 25.14
N THR A 271 10.64 -9.53 24.65
CA THR A 271 11.01 -10.35 23.48
C THR A 271 10.41 -9.85 22.17
N TYR A 272 9.43 -8.95 22.23
CA TYR A 272 8.67 -8.44 21.08
C TYR A 272 7.87 -9.50 20.31
N GLU A 273 7.78 -10.72 20.83
CA GLU A 273 6.96 -11.79 20.26
C GLU A 273 5.51 -11.31 20.09
N VAL A 274 4.98 -11.47 18.89
CA VAL A 274 3.59 -11.12 18.57
C VAL A 274 2.75 -12.37 18.53
N ARG A 275 1.62 -12.34 19.24
CA ARG A 275 0.62 -13.41 19.21
C ARG A 275 -0.72 -12.87 18.75
N ALA A 276 -1.45 -13.65 17.94
CA ALA A 276 -2.84 -13.41 17.60
C ALA A 276 -3.68 -14.59 18.09
N ASP A 277 -4.68 -14.31 18.92
CA ASP A 277 -5.54 -15.34 19.52
C ASP A 277 -4.74 -16.46 20.22
N GLY A 278 -3.60 -16.09 20.83
CA GLY A 278 -2.66 -16.99 21.50
C GLY A 278 -1.61 -17.66 20.60
N GLU A 279 -1.77 -17.61 19.27
CA GLU A 279 -0.83 -18.20 18.30
C GLU A 279 0.33 -17.26 18.00
N LEU A 280 1.57 -17.77 18.08
CA LEU A 280 2.78 -17.02 17.74
C LEU A 280 2.82 -16.70 16.24
N LEU A 281 2.98 -15.43 15.91
CA LEU A 281 3.09 -14.95 14.54
C LEU A 281 4.55 -14.71 14.17
N THR A 282 5.16 -15.69 13.51
CA THR A 282 6.53 -15.58 13.00
C THR A 282 6.67 -16.20 11.62
N CYS A 283 7.55 -15.64 10.79
CA CYS A 283 7.89 -16.19 9.48
C CYS A 283 9.33 -15.85 9.10
N GLU A 284 9.95 -16.72 8.31
CA GLU A 284 11.32 -16.52 7.84
C GLU A 284 11.42 -15.37 6.82
N PRO A 285 12.53 -14.62 6.80
CA PRO A 285 12.78 -13.62 5.77
C PRO A 285 12.93 -14.28 4.38
N ALA A 286 12.37 -13.65 3.35
CA ALA A 286 12.64 -14.08 1.98
C ALA A 286 14.06 -13.66 1.55
N SER A 287 14.81 -14.56 0.93
CA SER A 287 16.14 -14.28 0.36
C SER A 287 16.06 -13.66 -1.05
N VAL A 288 15.02 -14.00 -1.81
CA VAL A 288 14.74 -13.48 -3.16
C VAL A 288 13.24 -13.24 -3.30
N LEU A 289 12.88 -12.19 -4.04
CA LEU A 289 11.49 -11.87 -4.34
C LEU A 289 11.22 -11.88 -5.85
N PRO A 290 10.01 -12.27 -6.29
CA PRO A 290 9.57 -12.02 -7.65
C PRO A 290 9.43 -10.52 -7.90
N LEU A 291 9.20 -10.16 -9.16
CA LEU A 291 8.95 -8.78 -9.58
C LEU A 291 10.14 -7.83 -9.38
N THR A 292 11.34 -8.31 -9.05
CA THR A 292 12.55 -7.50 -8.78
C THR A 292 13.53 -7.48 -9.96
N GLN A 293 14.71 -8.11 -9.82
CA GLN A 293 15.87 -8.07 -10.71
C GLN A 293 15.56 -8.41 -12.17
N ARG A 294 14.51 -9.21 -12.42
CA ARG A 294 14.08 -9.56 -13.77
C ARG A 294 13.53 -8.36 -14.57
N TYR A 295 13.00 -7.35 -13.87
CA TYR A 295 12.20 -6.30 -14.49
C TYR A 295 12.82 -4.90 -14.42
N PHE A 296 13.75 -4.67 -13.50
CA PHE A 296 14.35 -3.37 -13.28
C PHE A 296 15.79 -3.34 -13.78
N LEU A 297 16.17 -2.21 -14.39
CA LEU A 297 17.53 -1.99 -14.84
C LEU A 297 18.47 -1.70 -13.65
N PHE A 298 17.90 -1.14 -12.57
CA PHE A 298 18.53 -0.82 -11.29
C PHE A 298 17.54 -1.14 -10.16
#